data_AF-A0A1J6JLY2-F1
#
_entry.id   AF-A0A1J6JLY2-F1
#
_cell.length_a   1.000
_cell.length_b   1.000
_cell.length_c   1.000
_cell.angle_alpha   90.00
_cell.angle_beta   90.00
_cell.angle_gamma   90.00
#
_symmetry.space_group_name_H-M   'P 1'
#
loop_
_entity.id
_entity.type
_entity.pdbx_description
1 polymer ?
#
loop_
_entity_poly.entity_id
_entity_poly.type
_entity_poly.pdbx_seq_one_letter_code
_entity_poly.pdbx_strand_id
1 'polypeptide(L)' 'DSGILAIPTVPGPPPKLRSETSALEGFRVKAFSLLSIAGVSGFCQVSIPLGMQDNLPISVSLLG' A
#
# COMPACT_ATOMS: atom_id res chain seq x y z
N ASP A 1 20.73 -4.62 16.00
CA ASP A 1 19.40 -4.01 15.90
C ASP A 1 18.89 -4.07 14.47
N SER A 2 17.97 -5.00 14.20
CA SER A 2 17.27 -5.12 12.91
C SER A 2 15.79 -4.85 13.16
N GLY A 3 15.39 -3.59 13.01
CA GLY A 3 14.00 -3.18 13.16
C GLY A 3 13.22 -3.43 11.87
N ILE A 4 11.99 -3.90 11.98
CA ILE A 4 11.07 -4.05 10.85
C ILE A 4 10.17 -2.82 10.81
N LEU A 5 10.11 -2.16 9.66
CA LEU A 5 9.19 -1.05 9.42
C LEU A 5 7.83 -1.59 8.98
N ALA A 6 6.79 -1.32 9.77
CA ALA A 6 5.41 -1.64 9.42
C ALA A 6 4.69 -0.40 8.89
N ILE A 7 4.15 -0.48 7.67
CA ILE A 7 3.37 0.59 7.02
C ILE A 7 2.07 0.03 6.43
N PRO A 8 1.05 0.86 6.16
CA PRO A 8 -0.09 0.45 5.35
C PRO A 8 0.36 0.02 3.94
N THR A 9 -0.20 -1.06 3.40
CA THR A 9 0.12 -1.50 2.03
C THR A 9 -0.48 -0.61 0.96
N VAL A 10 -1.67 -0.04 1.23
CA VAL A 10 -2.42 0.81 0.29
C VAL A 10 -2.77 2.14 0.96
N PRO A 11 -2.85 3.24 0.19
CA PRO A 11 -3.09 4.58 0.74
C PRO A 11 -4.55 4.82 1.15
N GLY A 12 -5.46 3.89 0.86
CA GLY A 12 -6.87 4.01 1.19
C GLY A 12 -7.72 2.96 0.44
N PRO A 13 -9.05 3.14 0.48
CA PRO A 13 -10.00 2.26 -0.22
C PRO A 13 -9.67 2.09 -1.71
N PRO A 14 -9.93 0.90 -2.28
CA PRO A 14 -9.77 0.68 -3.71
C PRO A 14 -10.66 1.66 -4.51
N PRO A 15 -10.11 2.30 -5.56
CA PRO A 15 -10.89 3.17 -6.41
C PRO A 15 -11.97 2.38 -7.18
N LYS A 16 -13.12 3.00 -7.42
CA LYS A 16 -14.21 2.39 -8.21
C LYS A 16 -13.81 2.27 -9.67
N LEU A 17 -14.34 1.26 -10.37
CA LEU A 17 -14.00 0.92 -11.78
C LEU A 17 -14.13 2.08 -12.78
N ARG A 18 -14.97 3.08 -12.49
CA ARG A 18 -15.22 4.26 -13.34
C ARG A 18 -14.95 5.57 -12.61
N SER A 19 -13.95 5.58 -11.73
CA SER A 19 -13.53 6.81 -11.05
C SER A 19 -12.88 7.77 -12.05
N GLU A 20 -12.99 9.07 -11.79
CA GLU A 20 -12.31 10.12 -12.55
C GLU A 20 -10.80 9.83 -12.67
N THR A 21 -10.22 10.09 -13.85
CA THR A 21 -8.80 9.83 -14.14
C THR A 21 -7.88 10.50 -13.11
N SER A 22 -8.19 11.74 -12.71
CA SER A 22 -7.42 12.48 -11.70
C SER A 22 -7.42 11.80 -10.32
N ALA A 23 -8.53 11.16 -9.93
CA ALA A 23 -8.63 10.41 -8.68
C ALA A 23 -7.84 9.10 -8.75
N LEU A 24 -7.84 8.42 -9.91
CA LEU A 24 -7.06 7.21 -10.12
C LEU A 24 -5.55 7.48 -10.12
N GLU A 25 -5.12 8.55 -10.76
CA GLU A 25 -3.72 9.00 -10.74
C GLU A 25 -3.28 9.38 -9.32
N GLY A 26 -4.12 10.12 -8.58
CA GLY A 26 -3.85 10.44 -7.18
C GLY A 26 -3.70 9.19 -6.29
N PHE A 27 -4.50 8.15 -6.53
CA PHE A 27 -4.36 6.86 -5.85
C PHE A 27 -3.04 6.16 -6.25
N ARG A 28 -2.72 6.12 -7.55
CA ARG A 28 -1.50 5.48 -8.08
C ARG A 28 -0.24 6.10 -7.49
N VAL A 29 -0.13 7.43 -7.49
CA VAL A 29 1.05 8.14 -6.94
C VAL A 29 1.25 7.78 -5.46
N LYS A 30 0.17 7.79 -4.67
CA LYS A 30 0.23 7.47 -3.25
C LYS A 30 0.57 6.00 -2.99
N ALA A 31 -0.03 5.08 -3.75
CA ALA A 31 0.28 3.66 -3.64
C ALA A 31 1.74 3.36 -4.03
N PHE A 32 2.22 4.00 -5.10
CA PHE A 32 3.59 3.82 -5.57
C PHE A 32 4.60 4.38 -4.57
N SER A 33 4.28 5.46 -3.86
CA SER A 33 5.14 5.98 -2.77
C SER A 33 5.32 5.01 -1.61
N LEU A 34 4.39 4.08 -1.37
CA LEU A 34 4.50 3.07 -0.32
C LEU A 34 5.28 1.84 -0.81
N LEU A 35 5.03 1.43 -2.06
CA LEU A 35 5.68 0.27 -2.69
C LEU A 35 7.12 0.55 -3.14
N SER A 36 7.42 1.79 -3.52
CA SER A 36 8.76 2.17 -4.02
C SER A 36 9.81 2.06 -2.93
N ILE A 37 9.45 2.20 -1.65
CA ILE A 37 10.38 2.13 -0.52
C ILE A 37 11.21 0.84 -0.58
N ALA A 38 10.57 -0.31 -0.83
CA ALA A 38 11.25 -1.60 -0.99
C ALA A 38 12.19 -1.62 -2.19
N GLY A 39 11.68 -1.19 -3.36
CA GLY A 39 12.43 -1.24 -4.61
C GLY A 39 13.64 -0.31 -4.64
N VAL A 40 13.53 0.90 -4.07
CA VAL A 40 14.62 1.89 -4.06
C VAL A 40 15.66 1.63 -2.97
N SER A 41 15.26 1.01 -1.86
CA SER A 41 16.17 0.67 -0.75
C SER A 41 16.85 -0.68 -0.93
N GLY A 42 16.32 -1.55 -1.80
CA GLY A 42 16.75 -2.95 -1.90
C GLY A 42 16.20 -3.85 -0.77
N PHE A 43 15.28 -3.33 0.06
CA PHE A 43 14.65 -4.08 1.14
C PHE A 43 13.53 -4.99 0.64
N CYS A 44 13.25 -6.03 1.43
CA CYS A 44 12.14 -6.92 1.14
C CYS A 44 10.86 -6.33 1.75
N GLN A 45 9.81 -6.18 0.94
CA GLN A 45 8.48 -5.79 1.42
C GLN A 45 7.51 -6.95 1.29
N VAL A 46 6.92 -7.36 2.41
CA VAL A 46 5.89 -8.39 2.47
C VAL A 46 4.56 -7.75 2.85
N SER A 47 3.53 -7.97 2.05
CA SER A 47 2.17 -7.49 2.33
C SER A 47 1.33 -8.59 2.97
N ILE A 48 0.82 -8.32 4.17
CA ILE A 48 0.02 -9.25 4.96
C ILE A 48 -1.43 -8.73 5.01
N PRO A 49 -2.40 -9.49 4.49
CA PRO A 49 -3.82 -9.15 4.64
C PRO A 49 -4.23 -9.33 6.10
N LEU A 50 -4.83 -8.30 6.69
CA LEU A 50 -5.33 -8.31 8.07
C LEU A 50 -6.82 -8.63 8.16
N GLY A 51 -7.55 -8.51 7.05
CA GLY A 51 -8.97 -8.83 6.97
C GLY A 51 -9.74 -7.82 6.15
N MET A 52 -11.02 -7.66 6.48
CA MET A 52 -11.96 -6.79 5.79
C MET A 52 -12.57 -5.80 6.80
N GLN A 53 -12.67 -4.53 6.41
CA GLN A 53 -13.44 -3.50 7.11
C GLN A 53 -14.41 -2.88 6.10
N ASP A 54 -15.70 -2.81 6.43
CA ASP A 54 -16.73 -2.26 5.54
C ASP A 54 -16.75 -2.89 4.12
N ASN A 55 -16.49 -4.20 4.03
CA ASN A 55 -16.30 -4.95 2.77
C ASN A 55 -15.09 -4.51 1.92
N LEU A 56 -14.12 -3.81 2.52
CA LEU A 56 -12.87 -3.39 1.88
C LEU A 56 -11.68 -4.11 2.52
N PRO A 57 -10.69 -4.56 1.73
CA PRO A 57 -9.53 -5.25 2.25
C PRO A 57 -8.60 -4.30 3.00
N ILE A 58 -8.11 -4.73 4.16
CA ILE A 58 -7.05 -4.07 4.92
C ILE A 58 -5.79 -4.93 4.89
N SER A 59 -4.65 -4.31 4.64
CA SER A 59 -3.34 -4.96 4.67
C SER A 59 -2.24 -4.04 5.19
N VAL A 60 -1.23 -4.65 5.80
CA VAL A 60 0.01 -3.99 6.23
C VAL A 60 1.20 -4.57 5.50
N SER A 61 2.16 -3.71 5.18
CA SER A 61 3.43 -4.08 4.59
C SER A 61 4.52 -4.02 5.66
N LEU A 62 5.30 -5.09 5.74
CA LEU A 62 6.49 -5.19 6.59
C LEU A 62 7.72 -5.05 5.71
N LEU A 63 8.61 -4.12 6.06
CA LEU A 63 9.87 -3.86 5.38
C LEU A 63 11.03 -4.13 6.33
N GLY A 64 12.06 -4.82 5.86
CA GLY A 64 13.26 -5.14 6.63
C GLY A 64 14.52 -5.24 5.78
#